data_AF-A0A8H4V6Y3-F1
#
_entry.id   AF-A0A8H4V6Y3-F1
#
_cell.length_a   1.000
_cell.length_b   1.000
_cell.length_c   1.000
_cell.angle_alpha   90.00
_cell.angle_beta   90.00
_cell.angle_gamma   90.00
#
_symmetry.space_group_name_H-M   'P 1'
#
loop_
_entity.id
_entity.type
_entity.pdbx_description
1 polymer ?
#
loop_
_entity_poly.entity_id
_entity_poly.type
_entity_poly.pdbx_seq_one_letter_code
_entity_poly.pdbx_strand_id
1 'polypeptide(L)'
;MKAPTLGLRLLPRAVNGSTNARPMHSSAAQAAKVVPIVGTGPPPEPPLPVARPSNDRIERRKRQAELLRATRVIRNADSGKVTTLRKRFWKDVSVNEVNGALEVHLDAKPLRHPQTRQVVRLPTSKPNLATAMALEWDVLTSARQSTKQHLIPLTSLVCRALDLARDDASGARRDVTASVLRYLDTDSLLCWAPPAGPYDLRNDAGECLRDVQQRAAAETLSFLSTHVWAGVVVRPVLDGHAIVPRRQPEGVREAVQAWVEGLDAWEIAGLERAVLAGKSLVAAARVVAEWSEGPSGRRHVGAEGKFGIQEAAKAVSLEVDWQTTQWGEVEDTHDVQKEDLRRQLGSVVLLVSGTGQAA
;
A
#
# COMPACT_ATOMS: atom_id res chain seq x y z
N MET A 1 -22.86 -61.83 23.26
CA MET A 1 -24.20 -61.89 22.60
C MET A 1 -24.27 -60.75 21.59
N LYS A 2 -24.53 -61.07 20.32
CA LYS A 2 -24.64 -60.10 19.21
C LYS A 2 -25.95 -59.32 19.32
N ALA A 3 -25.91 -58.01 19.05
CA ALA A 3 -27.06 -57.17 18.73
C ALA A 3 -26.78 -56.39 17.43
N PRO A 4 -27.80 -56.05 16.62
CA PRO A 4 -27.73 -56.17 15.16
C PRO A 4 -27.41 -54.86 14.42
N THR A 5 -26.75 -55.01 13.26
CA THR A 5 -26.55 -53.98 12.24
C THR A 5 -27.86 -53.73 11.47
N LEU A 6 -28.41 -52.52 11.57
CA LEU A 6 -29.54 -52.05 10.75
C LEU A 6 -29.04 -51.69 9.34
N GLY A 7 -29.33 -52.53 8.36
CA GLY A 7 -29.10 -52.24 6.94
C GLY A 7 -30.23 -51.39 6.36
N LEU A 8 -30.01 -50.07 6.23
CA LEU A 8 -30.89 -49.19 5.47
C LEU A 8 -30.63 -49.40 3.96
N ARG A 9 -31.46 -50.25 3.33
CA ARG A 9 -31.58 -50.34 1.87
C ARG A 9 -32.34 -49.11 1.35
N LEU A 10 -31.64 -48.17 0.72
CA LEU A 10 -32.27 -47.15 -0.11
C LEU A 10 -32.63 -47.78 -1.47
N LEU A 11 -33.90 -48.17 -1.62
CA LEU A 11 -34.47 -48.47 -2.93
C LEU A 11 -34.68 -47.14 -3.68
N PRO A 12 -34.23 -46.99 -4.94
CA PRO A 12 -34.51 -45.80 -5.72
C PRO A 12 -36.01 -45.79 -6.11
N ARG A 13 -36.70 -44.70 -5.74
CA ARG A 13 -38.06 -44.42 -6.24
C ARG A 13 -37.99 -44.22 -7.75
N ALA A 14 -38.64 -45.11 -8.50
CA ALA A 14 -38.87 -44.92 -9.92
C ALA A 14 -39.85 -43.77 -10.13
N VAL A 15 -39.37 -42.64 -10.65
CA VAL A 15 -40.21 -41.54 -11.13
C VAL A 15 -40.54 -41.84 -12.59
N ASN A 16 -41.77 -42.31 -12.84
CA ASN A 16 -42.33 -42.39 -14.17
C ASN A 16 -42.69 -40.97 -14.65
N GLY A 17 -41.78 -40.35 -15.39
CA GLY A 17 -41.99 -39.09 -16.09
C GLY A 17 -41.14 -39.03 -17.34
N SER A 18 -41.77 -38.97 -18.50
CA SER A 18 -41.11 -38.67 -19.78
C SER A 18 -40.55 -37.26 -19.73
N THR A 19 -39.25 -37.14 -19.46
CA THR A 19 -38.51 -35.89 -19.62
C THR A 19 -37.52 -36.08 -20.76
N ASN A 20 -37.79 -35.43 -21.88
CA ASN A 20 -36.83 -35.26 -22.97
C ASN A 20 -35.71 -34.32 -22.51
N ALA A 21 -34.82 -34.81 -21.64
CA ALA A 21 -33.60 -34.13 -21.28
C ALA A 21 -32.56 -34.38 -22.39
N ARG A 22 -32.36 -33.38 -23.26
CA ARG A 22 -31.18 -33.38 -24.14
C ARG A 22 -29.94 -33.13 -23.28
N PRO A 23 -28.94 -34.02 -23.25
CA PRO A 23 -27.71 -33.76 -22.50
C PRO A 23 -26.95 -32.61 -23.16
N MET A 24 -26.49 -31.63 -22.37
CA MET A 24 -25.66 -30.49 -22.83
C MET A 24 -24.19 -30.88 -23.10
N HIS A 25 -23.90 -32.17 -23.28
CA HIS A 25 -22.56 -32.68 -23.53
C HIS A 25 -22.63 -33.91 -24.43
N SER A 26 -21.74 -33.97 -25.42
CA SER A 26 -21.61 -35.06 -26.39
C SER A 26 -20.57 -36.11 -25.97
N SER A 27 -20.00 -35.99 -24.77
CA SER A 27 -19.04 -36.93 -24.22
C SER A 27 -19.76 -38.06 -23.48
N ALA A 28 -19.33 -39.30 -23.72
CA ALA A 28 -19.81 -40.45 -22.97
C ALA A 28 -19.46 -40.28 -21.48
N ALA A 29 -20.42 -40.56 -20.59
CA ALA A 29 -20.18 -40.58 -19.15
C ALA A 29 -19.18 -41.68 -18.83
N GLN A 30 -17.93 -41.30 -18.57
CA GLN A 30 -16.88 -42.22 -18.18
C GLN A 30 -16.77 -42.24 -16.65
N ALA A 31 -16.86 -43.42 -16.05
CA ALA A 31 -16.62 -43.59 -14.62
C ALA A 31 -15.22 -43.08 -14.28
N ALA A 32 -15.08 -42.35 -13.17
CA ALA A 32 -13.80 -41.83 -12.72
C ALA A 32 -12.79 -42.97 -12.58
N LYS A 33 -11.72 -42.93 -13.37
CA LYS A 33 -10.62 -43.89 -13.25
C LYS A 33 -9.87 -43.53 -11.97
N VAL A 34 -10.16 -44.24 -10.88
CA VAL A 34 -9.41 -44.13 -9.63
C VAL A 34 -8.00 -44.62 -9.91
N VAL A 35 -7.09 -43.68 -10.15
CA VAL A 35 -5.66 -43.97 -10.18
C VAL A 35 -5.30 -44.41 -8.75
N PRO A 36 -4.62 -45.55 -8.55
CA PRO A 36 -4.15 -45.95 -7.22
C PRO A 36 -3.03 -45.01 -6.79
N ILE A 37 -3.38 -43.80 -6.35
CA ILE A 37 -2.48 -42.92 -5.62
C ILE A 37 -2.74 -43.20 -4.15
N VAL A 38 -1.92 -44.04 -3.55
CA VAL A 38 -1.38 -43.81 -2.22
C VAL A 38 -0.20 -44.75 -1.99
N GLY A 39 1.00 -44.16 -1.89
CA GLY A 39 2.04 -44.75 -1.07
C GLY A 39 1.46 -44.97 0.32
N THR A 40 1.64 -46.16 0.86
CA THR A 40 1.25 -46.51 2.22
C THR A 40 2.20 -45.80 3.18
N GLY A 41 1.90 -44.54 3.46
CA GLY A 41 2.53 -43.75 4.50
C GLY A 41 1.47 -42.85 5.12
N PRO A 42 1.63 -42.48 6.40
CA PRO A 42 0.83 -41.39 6.94
C PRO A 42 0.93 -40.19 5.99
N PRO A 43 -0.16 -39.43 5.80
CA PRO A 43 -0.10 -38.20 5.01
C PRO A 43 1.10 -37.39 5.50
N PRO A 44 1.94 -36.86 4.60
CA PRO A 44 3.07 -36.04 5.00
C PRO A 44 2.53 -34.95 5.93
N GLU A 45 3.23 -34.70 7.02
CA GLU A 45 2.82 -33.67 7.98
C GLU A 45 2.55 -32.37 7.21
N PRO A 46 1.45 -31.66 7.54
CA PRO A 46 1.18 -30.36 6.95
C PRO A 46 2.44 -29.52 7.03
N PRO A 47 2.90 -28.90 5.93
CA PRO A 47 4.11 -28.11 5.97
C PRO A 47 3.94 -27.06 7.06
N LEU A 48 4.74 -27.18 8.12
CA LEU A 48 4.72 -26.20 9.20
C LEU A 48 5.02 -24.84 8.57
N PRO A 49 4.32 -23.77 8.98
CA PRO A 49 4.62 -22.42 8.53
C PRO A 49 6.04 -22.10 8.97
N VAL A 50 7.01 -22.34 8.08
CA VAL A 50 8.38 -21.90 8.28
C VAL A 50 8.28 -20.39 8.39
N ALA A 51 8.72 -19.82 9.51
CA ALA A 51 8.90 -18.39 9.65
C ALA A 51 9.92 -17.97 8.58
N ARG A 52 9.42 -17.62 7.39
CA ARG A 52 10.27 -17.24 6.27
C ARG A 52 10.84 -15.88 6.66
N PRO A 53 12.18 -15.71 6.66
CA PRO A 53 12.75 -14.39 6.82
C PRO A 53 12.18 -13.50 5.71
N SER A 54 11.90 -12.23 6.03
CA SER A 54 11.29 -11.25 5.09
C SER A 54 11.99 -11.19 3.73
N ASN A 55 13.29 -11.52 3.69
CA ASN A 55 14.12 -11.51 2.50
C ASN A 55 14.10 -12.80 1.66
N ASP A 56 13.46 -13.90 2.09
CA ASP A 56 13.51 -15.20 1.38
C ASP A 56 12.99 -15.09 -0.08
N ARG A 57 11.93 -14.30 -0.30
CA ARG A 57 11.41 -14.05 -1.66
C ARG A 57 12.42 -13.30 -2.54
N ILE A 58 13.16 -12.36 -1.95
CA ILE A 58 14.18 -11.56 -2.63
C ILE A 58 15.39 -12.44 -2.94
N GLU A 59 15.86 -13.22 -1.98
CA GLU A 59 16.96 -14.17 -2.15
C GLU A 59 16.65 -15.22 -3.21
N ARG A 60 15.45 -15.81 -3.19
CA ARG A 60 15.01 -16.76 -4.23
C ARG A 60 15.03 -16.13 -5.61
N ARG A 61 14.56 -14.88 -5.74
CA ARG A 61 14.61 -14.14 -7.02
C ARG A 61 16.05 -13.86 -7.45
N LYS A 62 16.94 -13.49 -6.51
CA LYS A 62 18.38 -13.28 -6.78
C LYS A 62 19.03 -14.59 -7.23
N ARG A 63 18.86 -15.70 -6.49
CA ARG A 63 19.36 -17.04 -6.84
C ARG A 63 18.83 -17.54 -8.17
N GLN A 64 17.53 -17.36 -8.44
CA GLN A 64 16.94 -17.73 -9.74
C GLN A 64 17.53 -16.89 -10.87
N ALA A 65 17.74 -15.59 -10.64
CA ALA A 65 18.41 -14.73 -11.62
C ALA A 65 19.87 -15.13 -11.84
N GLU A 66 20.59 -15.56 -10.80
CA GLU A 66 21.97 -16.09 -10.90
C GLU A 66 22.02 -17.41 -11.65
N LEU A 67 21.13 -18.36 -11.35
CA LEU A 67 21.02 -19.62 -12.09
C LEU A 67 20.73 -19.35 -13.57
N LEU A 68 19.78 -18.46 -13.88
CA LEU A 68 19.49 -18.05 -15.26
C LEU A 68 20.69 -17.36 -15.93
N ARG A 69 21.52 -16.62 -15.17
CA ARG A 69 22.77 -16.06 -15.67
C ARG A 69 23.76 -17.18 -16.00
N ALA A 70 24.01 -18.11 -15.08
CA ALA A 70 24.94 -19.23 -15.25
C ALA A 70 24.55 -20.11 -16.46
N THR A 71 23.29 -20.55 -16.53
CA THR A 71 22.79 -21.37 -17.66
C THR A 71 22.90 -20.64 -19.01
N ARG A 72 22.75 -19.30 -19.01
CA ARG A 72 22.83 -18.51 -20.24
C ARG A 72 24.26 -18.13 -20.64
N VAL A 73 25.19 -18.02 -19.69
CA VAL A 73 26.63 -17.91 -20.00
C VAL A 73 27.09 -19.18 -20.73
N ILE A 74 26.64 -20.35 -20.27
CA ILE A 74 26.90 -21.64 -20.93
C ILE A 74 26.32 -21.63 -22.36
N ARG A 75 25.07 -21.17 -22.56
CA ARG A 75 24.45 -21.12 -23.92
C ARG A 75 25.00 -20.04 -24.85
N ASN A 76 25.42 -18.89 -24.32
CA ASN A 76 25.91 -17.77 -25.14
C ASN A 76 27.37 -17.95 -25.59
N ALA A 77 28.12 -18.89 -24.99
CA ALA A 77 29.40 -19.32 -25.53
C ALA A 77 29.27 -19.89 -26.96
N ASP A 78 28.08 -20.40 -27.33
CA ASP A 78 27.81 -21.01 -28.64
C ASP A 78 27.10 -20.08 -29.65
N SER A 79 26.61 -18.89 -29.25
CA SER A 79 25.83 -18.03 -30.16
C SER A 79 26.03 -16.53 -29.89
N GLY A 80 26.83 -15.90 -30.76
CA GLY A 80 27.30 -14.51 -30.64
C GLY A 80 26.27 -13.39 -30.83
N LYS A 81 25.02 -13.51 -30.37
CA LYS A 81 24.02 -12.42 -30.41
C LYS A 81 23.50 -12.06 -29.01
N VAL A 82 23.93 -10.91 -28.50
CA VAL A 82 23.53 -10.37 -27.18
C VAL A 82 22.56 -9.19 -27.35
N THR A 83 21.31 -9.37 -26.90
CA THR A 83 20.39 -8.25 -26.66
C THR A 83 20.62 -7.70 -25.24
N THR A 84 21.27 -6.55 -25.15
CA THR A 84 21.84 -5.98 -23.91
C THR A 84 20.81 -5.35 -22.97
N LEU A 85 19.66 -4.88 -23.47
CA LEU A 85 18.64 -4.16 -22.69
C LEU A 85 17.80 -5.03 -21.73
N ARG A 86 17.98 -6.36 -21.72
CA ARG A 86 17.24 -7.27 -20.82
C ARG A 86 17.93 -7.54 -19.49
N LYS A 87 19.23 -7.23 -19.34
CA LYS A 87 20.01 -7.57 -18.14
C LYS A 87 20.22 -6.33 -17.25
N ARG A 88 20.36 -6.55 -15.93
CA ARG A 88 20.88 -5.52 -15.01
C ARG A 88 22.33 -5.25 -15.42
N PHE A 89 22.66 -3.98 -15.63
CA PHE A 89 23.97 -3.55 -16.11
C PHE A 89 24.88 -3.00 -14.99
N TRP A 90 24.37 -2.89 -13.77
CA TRP A 90 25.13 -2.48 -12.59
C TRP A 90 25.33 -3.64 -11.62
N LYS A 91 26.45 -3.66 -10.91
CA LYS A 91 26.73 -4.68 -9.89
C LYS A 91 26.40 -4.13 -8.51
N ASP A 92 27.00 -3.00 -8.16
CA ASP A 92 26.96 -2.43 -6.82
C ASP A 92 26.09 -1.17 -6.81
N VAL A 93 25.43 -0.91 -5.67
CA VAL A 93 24.64 0.29 -5.44
C VAL A 93 25.13 0.95 -4.16
N SER A 94 25.49 2.22 -4.22
CA SER A 94 26.02 2.98 -3.09
C SER A 94 25.31 4.33 -2.93
N VAL A 95 25.38 4.88 -1.73
CA VAL A 95 24.95 6.25 -1.43
C VAL A 95 26.21 7.07 -1.18
N ASN A 96 26.39 8.12 -1.97
CA ASN A 96 27.54 9.01 -1.89
C ASN A 96 27.06 10.44 -1.59
N GLU A 97 27.77 11.14 -0.72
CA GLU A 97 27.58 12.57 -0.54
C GLU A 97 28.45 13.33 -1.55
N VAL A 98 27.80 14.13 -2.40
CA VAL A 98 28.45 14.86 -3.51
C VAL A 98 27.93 16.30 -3.50
N ASN A 99 28.83 17.25 -3.26
CA ASN A 99 28.51 18.69 -3.22
C ASN A 99 27.34 19.05 -2.28
N GLY A 100 27.33 18.49 -1.06
CA GLY A 100 26.28 18.78 -0.06
C GLY A 100 24.91 18.16 -0.37
N ALA A 101 24.86 17.13 -1.22
CA ALA A 101 23.66 16.36 -1.51
C ALA A 101 23.97 14.87 -1.52
N LEU A 102 22.99 14.05 -1.13
CA LEU A 102 23.09 12.59 -1.25
C LEU A 102 22.66 12.16 -2.65
N GLU A 103 23.50 11.36 -3.28
CA GLU A 103 23.26 10.78 -4.60
C GLU A 103 23.33 9.25 -4.51
N VAL A 104 22.39 8.56 -5.14
CA VAL A 104 22.45 7.10 -5.31
C VAL A 104 23.26 6.78 -6.56
N HIS A 105 24.30 5.96 -6.44
CA HIS A 105 25.18 5.58 -7.53
C HIS A 105 25.00 4.10 -7.87
N LEU A 106 24.91 3.82 -9.17
CA LEU A 106 24.93 2.48 -9.76
C LEU A 106 26.34 2.24 -10.30
N ASP A 107 27.11 1.38 -9.63
CA ASP A 107 28.57 1.31 -9.74
C ASP A 107 29.21 2.70 -9.55
N ALA A 108 29.73 3.31 -10.62
CA ALA A 108 30.35 4.64 -10.61
C ALA A 108 29.45 5.74 -11.19
N LYS A 109 28.20 5.42 -11.59
CA LYS A 109 27.31 6.37 -12.29
C LYS A 109 26.16 6.81 -11.39
N PRO A 110 25.90 8.13 -11.28
CA PRO A 110 24.77 8.61 -10.49
C PRO A 110 23.44 8.25 -11.14
N LEU A 111 22.44 7.97 -10.29
CA LEU A 111 21.07 7.76 -10.71
C LEU A 111 20.48 9.06 -11.28
N ARG A 112 19.76 8.94 -12.40
CA ARG A 112 19.21 10.08 -13.13
C ARG A 112 17.70 10.04 -13.20
N HIS A 113 17.11 11.23 -13.19
CA HIS A 113 15.69 11.44 -13.38
C HIS A 113 15.25 10.91 -14.76
N PRO A 114 14.18 10.11 -14.86
CA PRO A 114 13.78 9.49 -16.13
C PRO A 114 13.48 10.48 -17.25
N GLN A 115 12.86 11.62 -16.93
CA GLN A 115 12.43 12.63 -17.91
C GLN A 115 13.52 13.69 -18.16
N THR A 116 13.88 14.46 -17.13
CA THR A 116 14.87 15.55 -17.23
C THR A 116 16.33 15.09 -17.40
N ARG A 117 16.65 13.81 -17.17
CA ARG A 117 18.02 13.24 -17.19
C ARG A 117 19.02 13.87 -16.21
N GLN A 118 18.56 14.76 -15.34
CA GLN A 118 19.36 15.36 -14.27
C GLN A 118 19.67 14.31 -13.19
N VAL A 119 20.75 14.50 -12.45
CA VAL A 119 21.09 13.62 -11.32
C VAL A 119 20.04 13.80 -10.22
N VAL A 120 19.59 12.68 -9.65
CA VAL A 120 18.67 12.69 -8.51
C VAL A 120 19.49 13.05 -7.27
N ARG A 121 19.23 14.24 -6.73
CA ARG A 121 19.90 14.77 -5.53
C ARG A 121 18.92 14.84 -4.38
N LEU A 122 19.30 14.27 -3.25
CA LEU A 122 18.55 14.29 -2.00
C LEU A 122 19.25 15.20 -1.00
N PRO A 123 18.51 15.85 -0.08
CA PRO A 123 19.10 16.56 1.05
C PRO A 123 19.95 15.64 1.93
N THR A 124 21.04 16.16 2.50
CA THR A 124 21.88 15.44 3.48
C THR A 124 21.12 15.03 4.73
N SER A 125 20.05 15.75 5.06
CA SER A 125 19.12 15.40 6.12
C SER A 125 18.37 14.08 5.90
N LYS A 126 18.34 13.51 4.69
CA LYS A 126 17.53 12.32 4.34
C LYS A 126 18.34 11.03 4.05
N PRO A 127 19.24 10.57 4.95
CA PRO A 127 20.07 9.38 4.70
C PRO A 127 19.24 8.08 4.66
N ASN A 128 18.14 8.00 5.43
CA ASN A 128 17.26 6.84 5.43
C ASN A 128 16.54 6.67 4.09
N LEU A 129 16.10 7.77 3.47
CA LEU A 129 15.47 7.76 2.15
C LEU A 129 16.48 7.35 1.06
N ALA A 130 17.69 7.93 1.10
CA ALA A 130 18.76 7.60 0.16
C ALA A 130 19.15 6.11 0.23
N THR A 131 19.29 5.58 1.46
CA THR A 131 19.58 4.16 1.71
C THR A 131 18.44 3.26 1.23
N ALA A 132 17.18 3.64 1.48
CA ALA A 132 16.03 2.87 1.01
C ALA A 132 15.94 2.86 -0.53
N MET A 133 16.26 3.98 -1.19
CA MET A 133 16.41 4.02 -2.65
C MET A 133 17.56 3.14 -3.14
N ALA A 134 18.70 3.12 -2.47
CA ALA A 134 19.79 2.22 -2.84
C ALA A 134 19.36 0.74 -2.78
N LEU A 135 18.63 0.35 -1.72
CA LEU A 135 18.06 -0.99 -1.58
C LEU A 135 17.03 -1.30 -2.69
N GLU A 136 16.17 -0.34 -3.03
CA GLU A 136 15.21 -0.45 -4.12
C GLU A 136 15.90 -0.85 -5.45
N TRP A 137 17.04 -0.22 -5.75
CA TRP A 137 17.83 -0.51 -6.96
C TRP A 137 18.69 -1.77 -6.85
N ASP A 138 19.14 -2.15 -5.65
CA ASP A 138 19.90 -3.38 -5.44
C ASP A 138 19.03 -4.65 -5.59
N VAL A 139 17.73 -4.56 -5.31
CA VAL A 139 16.82 -5.70 -5.44
C VAL A 139 16.46 -6.00 -6.91
N LEU A 140 16.66 -5.04 -7.82
CA LEU A 140 16.33 -5.23 -9.23
C LEU A 140 17.21 -6.31 -9.89
N THR A 141 16.58 -7.17 -10.68
CA THR A 141 17.26 -8.25 -11.42
C THR A 141 17.50 -7.89 -12.89
N SER A 142 16.82 -6.86 -13.41
CA SER A 142 16.98 -6.38 -14.79
C SER A 142 16.75 -4.87 -14.93
N ALA A 143 17.38 -4.25 -15.93
CA ALA A 143 17.13 -2.84 -16.26
C ALA A 143 15.66 -2.57 -16.66
N ARG A 144 14.94 -3.54 -17.23
CA ARG A 144 13.50 -3.36 -17.54
C ARG A 144 12.64 -3.21 -16.28
N GLN A 145 13.08 -3.73 -15.14
CA GLN A 145 12.33 -3.54 -13.90
C GLN A 145 12.41 -2.10 -13.39
N SER A 146 13.48 -1.36 -13.71
CA SER A 146 13.57 0.06 -13.33
C SER A 146 12.61 0.97 -14.12
N THR A 147 11.91 0.45 -15.14
CA THR A 147 10.84 1.19 -15.82
C THR A 147 9.47 0.94 -15.19
N LYS A 148 9.38 0.06 -14.18
CA LYS A 148 8.13 -0.31 -13.52
C LYS A 148 7.99 0.43 -12.19
N GLN A 149 7.07 1.38 -12.12
CA GLN A 149 6.87 2.22 -10.92
C GLN A 149 6.64 1.41 -9.64
N HIS A 150 5.94 0.27 -9.71
CA HIS A 150 5.71 -0.60 -8.55
C HIS A 150 6.96 -1.35 -8.05
N LEU A 151 8.04 -1.37 -8.83
CA LEU A 151 9.35 -1.90 -8.41
C LEU A 151 10.34 -0.82 -8.01
N ILE A 152 10.05 0.45 -8.35
CA ILE A 152 10.84 1.60 -7.95
C ILE A 152 9.98 2.74 -7.33
N PRO A 153 9.19 2.44 -6.28
CA PRO A 153 8.22 3.39 -5.75
C PRO A 153 8.84 4.63 -5.10
N LEU A 154 9.94 4.50 -4.37
CA LEU A 154 10.62 5.62 -3.72
C LEU A 154 11.32 6.50 -4.75
N THR A 155 12.00 5.89 -5.74
CA THR A 155 12.62 6.66 -6.83
C THR A 155 11.56 7.47 -7.58
N SER A 156 10.42 6.87 -7.89
CA SER A 156 9.31 7.54 -8.58
C SER A 156 8.74 8.70 -7.72
N LEU A 157 8.62 8.50 -6.40
CA LEU A 157 8.10 9.49 -5.47
C LEU A 157 9.07 10.66 -5.27
N VAL A 158 10.38 10.40 -5.19
CA VAL A 158 11.43 11.42 -5.14
C VAL A 158 11.47 12.23 -6.43
N CYS A 159 11.39 11.56 -7.58
CA CYS A 159 11.29 12.25 -8.87
C CYS A 159 10.08 13.18 -8.91
N ARG A 160 8.92 12.73 -8.42
CA ARG A 160 7.71 13.55 -8.29
C ARG A 160 7.93 14.77 -7.40
N ALA A 161 8.57 14.63 -6.25
CA ALA A 161 8.90 15.75 -5.36
C ALA A 161 9.85 16.76 -6.06
N LEU A 162 10.89 16.28 -6.74
CA LEU A 162 11.81 17.14 -7.49
C LEU A 162 11.13 17.87 -8.65
N ASP A 163 10.18 17.24 -9.32
CA ASP A 163 9.39 17.89 -10.37
C ASP A 163 8.50 19.00 -9.77
N LEU A 164 7.84 18.75 -8.64
CA LEU A 164 7.05 19.77 -7.93
C LEU A 164 7.92 20.92 -7.37
N ALA A 165 9.19 20.67 -7.05
CA ALA A 165 10.14 21.70 -6.60
C ALA A 165 10.60 22.62 -7.74
N ARG A 166 10.66 22.10 -8.97
CA ARG A 166 11.01 22.89 -10.17
C ARG A 166 9.84 23.73 -10.68
N ASP A 167 8.65 23.47 -10.17
CA ASP A 167 7.41 23.85 -10.82
C ASP A 167 6.75 25.12 -10.28
N ASP A 168 7.44 26.26 -10.45
CA ASP A 168 6.83 27.58 -10.26
C ASP A 168 6.00 28.02 -11.48
N ALA A 169 6.13 27.37 -12.64
CA ALA A 169 5.56 27.84 -13.92
C ALA A 169 4.49 26.94 -14.57
N SER A 170 4.53 25.61 -14.41
CA SER A 170 3.61 24.69 -15.11
C SER A 170 2.29 24.44 -14.38
N GLY A 171 2.20 24.82 -13.11
CA GLY A 171 0.95 24.77 -12.34
C GLY A 171 0.61 23.39 -11.75
N ALA A 172 1.51 22.41 -11.81
CA ALA A 172 1.29 21.08 -11.23
C ALA A 172 1.06 21.15 -9.71
N ARG A 173 1.69 22.09 -8.99
CA ARG A 173 1.37 22.34 -7.57
C ARG A 173 -0.11 22.71 -7.37
N ARG A 174 -0.68 23.53 -8.26
CA ARG A 174 -2.12 23.89 -8.22
C ARG A 174 -3.00 22.69 -8.54
N ASP A 175 -2.61 21.87 -9.51
CA ASP A 175 -3.34 20.66 -9.86
C ASP A 175 -3.36 19.64 -8.72
N VAL A 176 -2.23 19.45 -8.04
CA VAL A 176 -2.13 18.60 -6.85
C VAL A 176 -3.02 19.17 -5.75
N THR A 177 -2.93 20.46 -5.47
CA THR A 177 -3.75 21.15 -4.46
C THR A 177 -5.24 20.96 -4.73
N ALA A 178 -5.68 21.22 -5.97
CA ALA A 178 -7.06 20.99 -6.39
C ALA A 178 -7.45 19.52 -6.26
N SER A 179 -6.55 18.58 -6.57
CA SER A 179 -6.78 17.15 -6.45
C SER A 179 -6.99 16.70 -5.00
N VAL A 180 -6.11 17.11 -4.09
CA VAL A 180 -6.22 16.73 -2.67
C VAL A 180 -7.41 17.41 -2.00
N LEU A 181 -7.74 18.64 -2.37
CA LEU A 181 -8.91 19.37 -1.85
C LEU A 181 -10.26 18.80 -2.28
N ARG A 182 -10.32 17.95 -3.31
CA ARG A 182 -11.53 17.18 -3.62
C ARG A 182 -11.84 16.15 -2.54
N TYR A 183 -10.81 15.60 -1.89
CA TYR A 183 -10.99 14.64 -0.81
C TYR A 183 -11.50 15.26 0.48
N LEU A 184 -11.39 16.59 0.67
CA LEU A 184 -11.93 17.24 1.87
C LEU A 184 -13.46 17.05 2.00
N ASP A 185 -14.17 17.07 0.87
CA ASP A 185 -15.63 16.89 0.81
C ASP A 185 -16.04 15.43 0.64
N THR A 186 -15.09 14.49 0.57
CA THR A 186 -15.34 13.05 0.39
C THR A 186 -14.37 12.21 1.23
N ASP A 187 -13.92 12.75 2.36
CA ASP A 187 -12.85 12.15 3.15
C ASP A 187 -13.33 10.87 3.80
N SER A 188 -12.59 9.76 3.65
CA SER A 188 -12.99 8.47 4.21
C SER A 188 -13.13 8.48 5.74
N LEU A 189 -12.34 9.29 6.47
CA LEU A 189 -12.47 9.43 7.93
C LEU A 189 -13.65 10.31 8.36
N LEU A 190 -14.18 11.13 7.46
CA LEU A 190 -15.33 12.01 7.73
C LEU A 190 -16.65 11.40 7.22
N CYS A 191 -16.60 10.20 6.64
CA CYS A 191 -17.76 9.45 6.22
C CYS A 191 -18.08 8.38 7.27
N TRP A 192 -19.19 8.54 7.99
CA TRP A 192 -19.55 7.63 9.08
C TRP A 192 -20.71 6.72 8.70
N ALA A 193 -20.65 5.49 9.20
CA ALA A 193 -21.71 4.52 9.10
C ALA A 193 -22.99 5.07 9.76
N PRO A 194 -24.18 4.66 9.28
CA PRO A 194 -25.43 5.00 9.93
C PRO A 194 -25.50 4.54 11.39
N PRO A 195 -26.41 5.11 12.20
CA PRO A 195 -26.66 4.64 13.54
C PRO A 195 -26.96 3.13 13.55
N ALA A 196 -26.29 2.41 14.43
CA ALA A 196 -26.41 0.96 14.51
C ALA A 196 -27.81 0.53 14.97
N GLY A 197 -28.38 -0.45 14.27
CA GLY A 197 -29.61 -1.12 14.63
C GLY A 197 -29.42 -2.17 15.72
N PRO A 198 -30.52 -2.84 16.14
CA PRO A 198 -30.49 -3.84 17.21
C PRO A 198 -29.66 -5.08 16.92
N TYR A 199 -29.42 -5.39 15.63
CA TYR A 199 -28.77 -6.61 15.16
C TYR A 199 -27.38 -6.36 14.56
N ASP A 200 -26.91 -5.11 14.58
CA ASP A 200 -25.58 -4.80 14.07
C ASP A 200 -24.50 -5.33 15.00
N LEU A 201 -23.36 -5.69 14.41
CA LEU A 201 -22.19 -6.11 15.17
C LEU A 201 -21.81 -5.03 16.18
N ARG A 202 -21.42 -5.49 17.37
CA ARG A 202 -20.63 -4.72 18.32
C ARG A 202 -19.30 -5.41 18.58
N ASN A 203 -18.26 -4.62 18.80
CA ASN A 203 -16.97 -5.16 19.24
C ASN A 203 -17.04 -5.61 20.70
N ASP A 204 -15.93 -6.15 21.23
CA ASP A 204 -15.83 -6.61 22.63
C ASP A 204 -16.10 -5.50 23.66
N ALA A 205 -15.91 -4.23 23.28
CA ALA A 205 -16.21 -3.06 24.10
C ALA A 205 -17.68 -2.59 23.98
N GLY A 206 -18.50 -3.27 23.18
CA GLY A 206 -19.90 -2.90 22.94
C GLY A 206 -20.09 -1.73 21.96
N GLU A 207 -19.01 -1.22 21.35
CA GLU A 207 -19.04 -0.15 20.36
C GLU A 207 -19.54 -0.70 19.01
N CYS A 208 -20.31 0.09 18.27
CA CYS A 208 -20.61 -0.19 16.86
C CYS A 208 -19.55 0.44 15.93
N LEU A 209 -19.58 0.09 14.63
CA LEU A 209 -18.65 0.65 13.63
C LEU A 209 -18.62 2.18 13.67
N ARG A 210 -19.79 2.81 13.77
CA ARG A 210 -19.93 4.26 13.82
C ARG A 210 -19.19 4.87 15.01
N ASP A 211 -19.29 4.27 16.20
CA ASP A 211 -18.62 4.76 17.41
C ASP A 211 -17.09 4.74 17.22
N VAL A 212 -16.57 3.66 16.64
CA VAL A 212 -15.14 3.51 16.34
C VAL A 212 -14.67 4.53 15.29
N GLN A 213 -15.46 4.76 14.24
CA GLN A 213 -15.18 5.77 13.22
C GLN A 213 -15.17 7.19 13.82
N GLN A 214 -16.15 7.52 14.66
CA GLN A 214 -16.22 8.81 15.34
C GLN A 214 -15.01 9.05 16.23
N ARG A 215 -14.60 8.03 17.00
CA ARG A 215 -13.43 8.12 17.87
C ARG A 215 -12.14 8.35 17.08
N ALA A 216 -11.89 7.55 16.04
CA ALA A 216 -10.68 7.71 15.22
C ALA A 216 -10.64 9.06 14.47
N ALA A 217 -11.78 9.53 13.99
CA ALA A 217 -11.92 10.85 13.39
C ALA A 217 -11.65 11.95 14.41
N ALA A 218 -12.23 11.86 15.62
CA ALA A 218 -12.04 12.85 16.68
C ALA A 218 -10.57 12.94 17.13
N GLU A 219 -9.89 11.80 17.30
CA GLU A 219 -8.46 11.76 17.63
C GLU A 219 -7.61 12.46 16.57
N THR A 220 -7.90 12.20 15.29
CA THR A 220 -7.18 12.81 14.16
C THR A 220 -7.47 14.29 14.02
N LEU A 221 -8.74 14.68 14.09
CA LEU A 221 -9.15 16.08 13.97
C LEU A 221 -8.68 16.93 15.14
N SER A 222 -8.66 16.38 16.36
CA SER A 222 -8.15 17.08 17.55
C SER A 222 -6.67 17.47 17.40
N PHE A 223 -5.85 16.55 16.89
CA PHE A 223 -4.46 16.84 16.57
C PHE A 223 -4.35 17.96 15.53
N LEU A 224 -5.11 17.86 14.43
CA LEU A 224 -5.07 18.83 13.35
C LEU A 224 -5.55 20.21 13.79
N SER A 225 -6.67 20.30 14.52
CA SER A 225 -7.23 21.57 15.01
C SER A 225 -6.32 22.25 16.04
N THR A 226 -5.44 21.50 16.70
CA THR A 226 -4.52 22.04 17.71
C THR A 226 -3.18 22.45 17.10
N HIS A 227 -2.65 21.66 16.16
CA HIS A 227 -1.25 21.81 15.72
C HIS A 227 -1.06 22.22 14.26
N VAL A 228 -2.08 22.06 13.43
CA VAL A 228 -1.98 22.22 11.96
C VAL A 228 -2.90 23.33 11.47
N TRP A 229 -4.19 23.24 11.77
CA TRP A 229 -5.25 24.17 11.38
C TRP A 229 -5.88 24.79 12.63
N ALA A 230 -5.09 25.61 13.36
CA ALA A 230 -5.49 26.18 14.63
C ALA A 230 -6.88 26.85 14.57
N GLY A 231 -7.83 26.35 15.37
CA GLY A 231 -9.19 26.89 15.46
C GLY A 231 -10.14 26.49 14.32
N VAL A 232 -9.69 25.68 13.36
CA VAL A 232 -10.54 25.18 12.27
C VAL A 232 -11.34 23.97 12.74
N VAL A 233 -12.67 24.04 12.59
CA VAL A 233 -13.59 22.97 12.95
C VAL A 233 -14.05 22.23 11.71
N VAL A 234 -13.41 21.08 11.44
CA VAL A 234 -13.82 20.16 10.37
C VAL A 234 -15.00 19.32 10.85
N ARG A 235 -16.02 19.16 10.00
CA ARG A 235 -17.25 18.41 10.31
C ARG A 235 -17.33 17.10 9.51
N PRO A 236 -18.10 16.11 9.99
CA PRO A 236 -18.38 14.90 9.23
C PRO A 236 -19.13 15.22 7.93
N VAL A 237 -18.62 14.65 6.84
CA VAL A 237 -19.10 14.79 5.47
C VAL A 237 -20.36 13.96 5.24
N LEU A 238 -20.32 12.67 5.59
CA LEU A 238 -21.48 11.76 5.56
C LEU A 238 -21.82 11.32 6.98
N ASP A 239 -23.09 11.46 7.34
CA ASP A 239 -23.56 11.23 8.69
C ASP A 239 -25.04 10.84 8.73
N GLY A 240 -25.45 10.11 9.77
CA GLY A 240 -26.79 9.56 9.90
C GLY A 240 -27.10 8.58 8.78
N HIS A 241 -28.28 8.73 8.17
CA HIS A 241 -28.69 7.94 6.99
C HIS A 241 -28.45 8.69 5.67
N ALA A 242 -27.67 9.78 5.69
CA ALA A 242 -27.43 10.58 4.49
C ALA A 242 -26.48 9.83 3.55
N ILE A 243 -26.82 9.81 2.27
CA ILE A 243 -25.96 9.32 1.18
C ILE A 243 -25.31 10.47 0.38
N VAL A 244 -25.73 11.70 0.64
CA VAL A 244 -25.24 12.91 -0.05
C VAL A 244 -24.24 13.64 0.86
N PRO A 245 -22.99 13.84 0.41
CA PRO A 245 -21.98 14.57 1.16
C PRO A 245 -22.40 16.00 1.51
N ARG A 246 -22.13 16.41 2.75
CA ARG A 246 -22.26 17.82 3.17
C ARG A 246 -20.95 18.55 2.92
N ARG A 247 -21.06 19.82 2.51
CA ARG A 247 -19.90 20.71 2.40
C ARG A 247 -19.38 21.09 3.78
N GLN A 248 -18.07 21.32 3.86
CA GLN A 248 -17.47 21.89 5.06
C GLN A 248 -17.96 23.33 5.31
N PRO A 249 -17.96 23.81 6.56
CA PRO A 249 -18.22 25.22 6.89
C PRO A 249 -17.32 26.20 6.13
N GLU A 250 -17.79 27.43 5.96
CA GLU A 250 -17.01 28.52 5.35
C GLU A 250 -15.68 28.72 6.11
N GLY A 251 -14.60 28.96 5.36
CA GLY A 251 -13.25 29.15 5.92
C GLY A 251 -12.44 27.87 6.09
N VAL A 252 -13.08 26.69 6.21
CA VAL A 252 -12.37 25.41 6.39
C VAL A 252 -11.57 25.07 5.13
N ARG A 253 -12.20 25.18 3.96
CA ARG A 253 -11.56 24.86 2.68
C ARG A 253 -10.39 25.78 2.42
N GLU A 254 -10.54 27.08 2.70
CA GLU A 254 -9.53 28.10 2.52
C GLU A 254 -8.34 27.88 3.46
N ALA A 255 -8.60 27.53 4.72
CA ALA A 255 -7.53 27.23 5.69
C ALA A 255 -6.74 25.97 5.31
N VAL A 256 -7.44 24.91 4.89
CA VAL A 256 -6.80 23.68 4.42
C VAL A 256 -6.01 23.93 3.13
N GLN A 257 -6.57 24.70 2.19
CA GLN A 257 -5.88 25.08 0.95
C GLN A 257 -4.60 25.87 1.24
N ALA A 258 -4.67 26.89 2.08
CA ALA A 258 -3.51 27.70 2.45
C ALA A 258 -2.41 26.84 3.11
N TRP A 259 -2.80 25.86 3.93
CA TRP A 259 -1.86 24.91 4.51
C TRP A 259 -1.19 24.03 3.44
N VAL A 260 -1.96 23.48 2.49
CA VAL A 260 -1.41 22.65 1.39
C VAL A 260 -0.48 23.47 0.50
N GLU A 261 -0.83 24.71 0.18
CA GLU A 261 -0.01 25.60 -0.64
C GLU A 261 1.33 25.95 0.04
N GLY A 262 1.33 26.04 1.37
CA GLY A 262 2.51 26.29 2.20
C GLY A 262 3.44 25.09 2.40
N LEU A 263 3.07 23.89 1.93
CA LEU A 263 3.92 22.70 2.03
C LEU A 263 5.13 22.79 1.11
N ASP A 264 6.28 22.31 1.57
CA ASP A 264 7.43 22.14 0.68
C ASP A 264 7.19 21.04 -0.37
N ALA A 265 8.11 20.89 -1.32
CA ALA A 265 7.96 19.94 -2.43
C ALA A 265 7.94 18.46 -1.98
N TRP A 266 8.62 18.12 -0.88
CA TRP A 266 8.63 16.76 -0.32
C TRP A 266 7.33 16.49 0.43
N GLU A 267 6.87 17.47 1.20
CA GLU A 267 5.62 17.42 1.96
C GLU A 267 4.40 17.30 1.05
N ILE A 268 4.28 18.12 0.01
CA ILE A 268 3.14 18.06 -0.91
C ILE A 268 3.11 16.76 -1.73
N ALA A 269 4.27 16.24 -2.14
CA ALA A 269 4.37 14.94 -2.82
C ALA A 269 3.99 13.79 -1.87
N GLY A 270 4.40 13.88 -0.61
CA GLY A 270 4.01 12.95 0.45
C GLY A 270 2.51 12.99 0.72
N LEU A 271 1.94 14.20 0.83
CA LEU A 271 0.51 14.42 1.02
C LEU A 271 -0.28 13.83 -0.16
N GLU A 272 0.07 14.17 -1.40
CA GLU A 272 -0.57 13.63 -2.62
C GLU A 272 -0.62 12.10 -2.57
N ARG A 273 0.51 11.46 -2.26
CA ARG A 273 0.60 10.00 -2.15
C ARG A 273 -0.29 9.44 -1.05
N ALA A 274 -0.25 10.01 0.16
CA ALA A 274 -1.01 9.52 1.30
C ALA A 274 -2.53 9.69 1.09
N VAL A 275 -2.95 10.84 0.54
CA VAL A 275 -4.36 11.12 0.20
C VAL A 275 -4.89 10.10 -0.78
N LEU A 276 -4.17 9.83 -1.88
CA LEU A 276 -4.61 8.88 -2.90
C LEU A 276 -4.65 7.44 -2.36
N ALA A 277 -3.71 7.07 -1.49
CA ALA A 277 -3.65 5.73 -0.88
C ALA A 277 -4.79 5.50 0.12
N GLY A 278 -4.97 6.43 1.07
CA GLY A 278 -5.94 6.28 2.17
C GLY A 278 -7.33 6.87 1.88
N LYS A 279 -7.48 7.63 0.79
CA LYS A 279 -8.70 8.38 0.44
C LYS A 279 -9.14 9.36 1.55
N SER A 280 -8.18 9.81 2.37
CA SER A 280 -8.40 10.73 3.48
C SER A 280 -7.34 11.82 3.46
N LEU A 281 -7.79 13.07 3.32
CA LEU A 281 -6.97 14.25 3.47
C LEU A 281 -6.58 14.48 4.92
N VAL A 282 -7.50 14.29 5.87
CA VAL A 282 -7.21 14.54 7.28
C VAL A 282 -6.22 13.51 7.86
N ALA A 283 -6.33 12.23 7.50
CA ALA A 283 -5.33 11.22 7.88
C ALA A 283 -3.95 11.54 7.28
N ALA A 284 -3.92 11.87 5.97
CA ALA A 284 -2.69 12.20 5.27
C ALA A 284 -2.02 13.46 5.85
N ALA A 285 -2.80 14.50 6.16
CA ALA A 285 -2.31 15.71 6.79
C ALA A 285 -1.68 15.43 8.16
N ARG A 286 -2.30 14.56 8.97
CA ARG A 286 -1.73 14.15 10.25
C ARG A 286 -0.41 13.39 10.08
N VAL A 287 -0.33 12.45 9.14
CA VAL A 287 0.92 11.71 8.84
C VAL A 287 2.04 12.68 8.43
N VAL A 288 1.76 13.61 7.51
CA VAL A 288 2.78 14.59 7.06
C VAL A 288 3.19 15.49 8.22
N ALA A 289 2.24 16.03 8.98
CA ALA A 289 2.53 16.92 10.10
C ALA A 289 3.35 16.23 11.21
N GLU A 290 3.10 14.96 11.53
CA GLU A 290 3.86 14.28 12.59
C GLU A 290 5.28 13.87 12.17
N TRP A 291 5.48 13.52 10.90
CA TRP A 291 6.75 12.93 10.42
C TRP A 291 7.66 13.90 9.67
N SER A 292 7.12 14.95 9.08
CA SER A 292 7.89 15.91 8.29
C SER A 292 9.00 16.57 9.12
N GLU A 293 10.18 16.71 8.52
CA GLU A 293 11.22 17.63 9.01
C GLU A 293 11.12 19.04 8.43
N GLY A 294 10.22 19.23 7.47
CA GLY A 294 9.96 20.50 6.81
C GLY A 294 9.09 21.44 7.65
N PRO A 295 8.66 22.57 7.05
CA PRO A 295 7.93 23.64 7.75
C PRO A 295 6.62 23.20 8.42
N SER A 296 5.94 22.20 7.85
CA SER A 296 4.67 21.69 8.39
C SER A 296 4.87 20.70 9.56
N GLY A 297 6.10 20.24 9.78
CA GLY A 297 6.46 19.26 10.80
C GLY A 297 6.17 19.72 12.24
N ARG A 298 5.67 18.80 13.05
CA ARG A 298 5.35 18.95 14.49
C ARG A 298 6.00 17.84 15.32
N ARG A 299 7.23 17.46 14.95
CA ARG A 299 8.01 16.33 15.51
C ARG A 299 8.12 16.25 17.05
N HIS A 300 8.01 17.38 17.72
CA HIS A 300 8.17 17.49 19.18
C HIS A 300 6.86 17.26 19.95
N VAL A 301 5.73 17.13 19.25
CA VAL A 301 4.42 16.83 19.86
C VAL A 301 4.26 15.31 19.90
N GLY A 302 4.56 14.68 21.04
CA GLY A 302 4.30 13.25 21.27
C GLY A 302 5.52 12.33 21.06
N ALA A 303 6.46 12.34 22.00
CA ALA A 303 7.52 11.32 22.08
C ALA A 303 6.95 9.92 22.44
N GLU A 304 5.74 9.86 23.00
CA GLU A 304 4.99 8.64 23.27
C GLU A 304 3.75 8.58 22.37
N GLY A 305 3.60 7.49 21.59
CA GLY A 305 2.38 7.22 20.81
C GLY A 305 2.21 8.01 19.51
N LYS A 306 3.23 8.10 18.65
CA LYS A 306 3.13 8.74 17.33
C LYS A 306 2.09 8.08 16.44
N PHE A 307 1.39 8.87 15.62
CA PHE A 307 0.55 8.38 14.54
C PHE A 307 1.43 7.85 13.41
N GLY A 308 1.83 6.58 13.55
CA GLY A 308 2.69 5.88 12.63
C GLY A 308 1.94 5.27 11.46
N ILE A 309 2.66 4.44 10.71
CA ILE A 309 2.15 3.78 9.51
C ILE A 309 0.97 2.86 9.85
N GLN A 310 1.04 2.16 10.98
CA GLN A 310 0.02 1.19 11.37
C GLN A 310 -1.24 1.88 11.85
N GLU A 311 -1.09 2.94 12.64
CA GLU A 311 -2.18 3.77 13.14
C GLU A 311 -2.92 4.44 11.98
N ALA A 312 -2.17 5.04 11.04
CA ALA A 312 -2.72 5.64 9.84
C ALA A 312 -3.43 4.63 8.94
N ALA A 313 -2.81 3.46 8.68
CA ALA A 313 -3.43 2.41 7.88
C ALA A 313 -4.71 1.88 8.52
N LYS A 314 -4.71 1.66 9.85
CA LYS A 314 -5.90 1.22 10.58
C LYS A 314 -7.01 2.27 10.52
N ALA A 315 -6.68 3.55 10.70
CA ALA A 315 -7.65 4.64 10.67
C ALA A 315 -8.40 4.73 9.34
N VAL A 316 -7.69 4.63 8.20
CA VAL A 316 -8.32 4.74 6.88
C VAL A 316 -8.98 3.44 6.39
N SER A 317 -8.66 2.30 7.03
CA SER A 317 -9.23 0.97 6.70
C SER A 317 -10.28 0.48 7.69
N LEU A 318 -10.74 1.31 8.64
CA LEU A 318 -11.62 0.90 9.75
C LEU A 318 -12.83 0.08 9.31
N GLU A 319 -13.54 0.55 8.28
CA GLU A 319 -14.72 -0.14 7.79
C GLU A 319 -14.38 -1.47 7.11
N VAL A 320 -13.31 -1.52 6.32
CA VAL A 320 -12.84 -2.75 5.67
C VAL A 320 -12.43 -3.78 6.71
N ASP A 321 -11.69 -3.37 7.73
CA ASP A 321 -11.25 -4.24 8.84
C ASP A 321 -12.46 -4.75 9.64
N TRP A 322 -13.47 -3.89 9.86
CA TRP A 322 -14.70 -4.25 10.55
C TRP A 322 -15.50 -5.30 9.78
N GLN A 323 -15.74 -5.05 8.48
CA GLN A 323 -16.46 -5.95 7.60
C GLN A 323 -15.74 -7.29 7.42
N THR A 324 -14.42 -7.26 7.29
CA THR A 324 -13.57 -8.46 7.17
C THR A 324 -13.63 -9.33 8.42
N THR A 325 -13.72 -8.71 9.60
CA THR A 325 -13.92 -9.44 10.87
C THR A 325 -15.27 -10.16 10.90
N GLN A 326 -16.29 -9.63 10.23
CA GLN A 326 -17.64 -10.21 10.20
C GLN A 326 -17.84 -11.25 9.12
N TRP A 327 -17.33 -10.98 7.93
CA TRP A 327 -17.66 -11.73 6.73
C TRP A 327 -16.47 -12.49 6.15
N GLY A 328 -15.33 -12.41 6.81
CA GLY A 328 -14.08 -13.04 6.38
C GLY A 328 -13.30 -12.16 5.41
N GLU A 329 -12.02 -12.48 5.27
CA GLU A 329 -11.11 -11.81 4.36
C GLU A 329 -11.20 -12.41 2.96
N VAL A 330 -11.23 -11.55 1.94
CA VAL A 330 -11.11 -11.99 0.55
C VAL A 330 -9.64 -12.00 0.18
N GLU A 331 -9.08 -13.21 0.03
CA GLU A 331 -7.71 -13.45 -0.42
C GLU A 331 -7.43 -12.77 -1.78
N ASP A 332 -6.18 -12.37 -1.99
CA ASP A 332 -5.69 -11.59 -3.16
C ASP A 332 -6.36 -10.20 -3.34
N THR A 333 -7.22 -9.76 -2.42
CA THR A 333 -7.86 -8.44 -2.45
C THR A 333 -7.57 -7.64 -1.18
N HIS A 334 -8.13 -8.06 -0.03
CA HIS A 334 -8.01 -7.30 1.22
C HIS A 334 -6.58 -7.37 1.78
N ASP A 335 -5.97 -8.54 1.74
CA ASP A 335 -4.61 -8.80 2.18
C ASP A 335 -3.58 -7.99 1.39
N VAL A 336 -3.71 -7.96 0.05
CA VAL A 336 -2.85 -7.19 -0.85
C VAL A 336 -3.04 -5.69 -0.62
N GLN A 337 -4.28 -5.22 -0.51
CA GLN A 337 -4.57 -3.80 -0.27
C GLN A 337 -4.02 -3.32 1.07
N LYS A 338 -4.13 -4.13 2.13
CA LYS A 338 -3.62 -3.84 3.47
C LYS A 338 -2.10 -3.64 3.45
N GLU A 339 -1.38 -4.55 2.82
CA GLU A 339 0.08 -4.45 2.71
C GLU A 339 0.50 -3.32 1.76
N ASP A 340 -0.23 -3.09 0.67
CA ASP A 340 0.06 -2.00 -0.26
C ASP A 340 -0.16 -0.62 0.36
N LEU A 341 -1.23 -0.43 1.13
CA LEU A 341 -1.51 0.80 1.87
C LEU A 341 -0.38 1.12 2.86
N ARG A 342 0.04 0.14 3.65
CA ARG A 342 1.18 0.29 4.59
C ARG A 342 2.46 0.64 3.85
N ARG A 343 2.73 -0.01 2.72
CA ARG A 343 3.87 0.29 1.85
C ARG A 343 3.82 1.72 1.32
N GLN A 344 2.65 2.20 0.89
CA GLN A 344 2.49 3.56 0.40
C GLN A 344 2.65 4.60 1.51
N LEU A 345 2.01 4.42 2.66
CA LEU A 345 2.16 5.32 3.82
C LEU A 345 3.59 5.31 4.38
N GLY A 346 4.24 4.15 4.43
CA GLY A 346 5.65 4.05 4.80
C GLY A 346 6.59 4.78 3.85
N SER A 347 6.29 4.77 2.54
CA SER A 347 7.05 5.56 1.57
C SER A 347 6.92 7.07 1.80
N VAL A 348 5.74 7.53 2.26
CA VAL A 348 5.51 8.93 2.63
C VAL A 348 6.32 9.30 3.85
N VAL A 349 6.29 8.47 4.90
CA VAL A 349 7.09 8.69 6.12
C VAL A 349 8.58 8.81 5.77
N LEU A 350 9.13 7.92 4.95
CA LEU A 350 10.52 8.00 4.51
C LEU A 350 10.82 9.27 3.71
N LEU A 351 9.88 9.72 2.88
CA LEU A 351 10.04 10.91 2.04
C LEU A 351 10.14 12.20 2.89
N VAL A 352 9.21 12.38 3.82
CA VAL A 352 9.09 13.63 4.60
C VAL A 352 10.01 13.65 5.82
N SER A 353 10.43 12.47 6.30
CA SER A 353 11.37 12.35 7.43
C SER A 353 12.82 12.67 7.03
N GLY A 354 13.68 12.74 8.05
CA GLY A 354 15.10 13.06 7.96
C GLY A 354 15.67 13.40 9.34
N THR A 355 16.95 13.77 9.41
CA THR A 355 17.71 13.95 10.66
C THR A 355 17.41 15.27 11.36
N GLY A 356 16.66 16.20 10.72
CA GLY A 356 16.41 17.53 11.27
C GLY A 356 17.64 18.43 11.33
N GLN A 357 18.79 17.99 10.81
CA GLN A 357 19.93 18.85 10.56
C GLN A 357 19.63 19.63 9.28
N ALA A 358 19.40 20.93 9.40
CA ALA A 358 19.32 21.81 8.25
C ALA A 358 20.65 21.72 7.48
N ALA A 359 20.56 21.55 6.17
CA ALA A 359 21.70 21.68 5.26
C ALA A 359 22.12 23.16 5.15
#